data_AF-A0AAX2AGJ7-F1
#
_entry.id   AF-A0AAX2AGJ7-F1
#
_cell.length_a   1.000
_cell.length_b   1.000
_cell.length_c   1.000
_cell.angle_alpha   90.00
_cell.angle_beta   90.00
_cell.angle_gamma   90.00
#
_symmetry.space_group_name_H-M   'P 1'
#
loop_
_entity.id
_entity.type
_entity.pdbx_description
1 polymer ?
#
loop_
_entity_poly.entity_id
_entity_poly.type
_entity_poly.pdbx_seq_one_letter_code
_entity_poly.pdbx_strand_id
1 'polypeptide(L)'
;MKIEQSNIASLPTKYGKFKIKAYKEGNQEHLAIMSLDFKEIETPYVRIHSECLTGDTLGSLKCDCQNQLDLAMRFIAKEGGLII
;
A
#
# COMPACT_ATOMS: atom_id res chain seq x y z
N MET A 1 -9.05 -21.34 -3.35
CA MET A 1 -8.80 -19.91 -3.19
C MET A 1 -8.96 -19.25 -4.56
N LYS A 2 -10.01 -18.45 -4.79
CA LYS A 2 -10.22 -17.75 -6.06
C LYS A 2 -9.99 -16.25 -5.80
N ILE A 3 -8.87 -15.74 -6.28
CA ILE A 3 -8.49 -14.34 -6.12
C ILE A 3 -8.77 -13.61 -7.44
N GLU A 4 -9.66 -12.64 -7.40
CA GLU A 4 -9.96 -11.74 -8.52
C GLU A 4 -9.03 -10.53 -8.46
N GLN A 5 -8.56 -10.06 -9.62
CA GLN A 5 -7.53 -9.02 -9.71
C GLN A 5 -8.03 -7.85 -10.54
N SER A 6 -7.90 -6.63 -10.02
CA SER A 6 -8.22 -5.43 -10.80
C SER A 6 -7.15 -5.11 -11.85
N ASN A 7 -7.47 -4.18 -12.74
CA ASN A 7 -6.44 -3.47 -13.50
C ASN A 7 -5.56 -2.62 -12.57
N ILE A 8 -4.35 -2.29 -13.03
CA ILE A 8 -3.47 -1.36 -12.32
C ILE A 8 -3.95 0.07 -12.58
N ALA A 9 -3.98 0.89 -11.54
CA ALA A 9 -4.29 2.33 -11.62
C ALA A 9 -3.15 3.18 -11.05
N SER A 10 -3.08 4.45 -11.46
CA SER A 10 -2.14 5.43 -10.87
C SER A 10 -2.75 6.07 -9.62
N LEU A 11 -1.96 6.16 -8.55
CA LEU A 11 -2.34 6.82 -7.31
C LEU A 11 -1.32 7.92 -6.97
N PRO A 12 -1.58 9.19 -7.36
CA PRO A 12 -0.78 10.32 -6.90
C PRO A 12 -1.14 10.67 -5.45
N THR A 13 -0.14 10.87 -4.61
CA THR A 13 -0.32 11.16 -3.18
C THR A 13 0.66 12.25 -2.74
N LYS A 14 0.51 12.75 -1.51
CA LYS A 14 1.48 13.67 -0.88
C LYS A 14 2.85 13.02 -0.59
N TYR A 15 2.97 11.69 -0.66
CA TYR A 15 4.22 10.96 -0.43
C TYR A 15 4.96 10.59 -1.71
N GLY A 16 4.28 10.67 -2.87
CA GLY A 16 4.82 10.24 -4.14
C GLY A 16 3.73 9.74 -5.08
N LYS A 17 4.16 9.26 -6.26
CA LYS A 17 3.31 8.63 -7.26
C LYS A 17 3.44 7.12 -7.14
N PHE A 18 2.32 6.42 -7.15
CA PHE A 18 2.29 4.96 -7.02
C PHE A 18 1.45 4.32 -8.11
N LYS A 19 1.61 3.01 -8.25
CA LYS A 19 0.68 2.11 -8.92
C LYS A 19 -0.09 1.33 -7.86
N ILE A 20 -1.39 1.16 -8.05
CA ILE A 20 -2.21 0.34 -7.15
C ILE A 20 -2.91 -0.79 -7.89
N LYS A 21 -3.15 -1.90 -7.20
CA LYS A 21 -3.93 -3.03 -7.71
C LYS A 21 -4.71 -3.68 -6.58
N ALA A 22 -5.99 -3.92 -6.80
CA ALA A 22 -6.84 -4.60 -5.85
C ALA A 22 -6.85 -6.11 -6.10
N TYR A 23 -6.91 -6.86 -5.00
CA TYR A 23 -7.04 -8.31 -4.96
C TYR A 23 -8.26 -8.66 -4.11
N LYS A 24 -9.21 -9.39 -4.68
CA LYS A 24 -10.48 -9.73 -4.04
C LYS A 24 -10.60 -11.23 -3.80
N GLU A 25 -10.93 -11.62 -2.59
CA GLU A 25 -11.31 -12.99 -2.22
C GLU A 25 -12.68 -12.99 -1.53
N GLY A 26 -13.69 -13.55 -2.20
CA GLY A 26 -15.07 -13.50 -1.71
C GLY A 26 -15.56 -12.06 -1.56
N ASN A 27 -15.77 -11.62 -0.32
CA ASN A 27 -16.18 -10.26 0.01
C ASN A 27 -15.03 -9.38 0.55
N GLN A 28 -13.84 -9.93 0.72
CA GLN A 28 -12.67 -9.17 1.18
C GLN A 28 -11.89 -8.64 -0.02
N GLU A 29 -11.46 -7.38 0.06
CA GLU A 29 -10.65 -6.73 -0.95
C GLU A 29 -9.42 -6.11 -0.29
N HIS A 30 -8.25 -6.38 -0.85
CA HIS A 30 -6.96 -5.89 -0.37
C HIS A 30 -6.30 -5.05 -1.44
N LEU A 31 -5.51 -4.05 -1.05
CA LEU A 31 -4.88 -3.10 -1.96
C LEU A 31 -3.35 -3.23 -1.91
N ALA A 32 -2.75 -3.59 -3.04
CA ALA A 32 -1.30 -3.48 -3.21
C ALA A 32 -0.94 -2.07 -3.67
N ILE A 33 -0.06 -1.38 -2.94
CA ILE A 33 0.51 -0.08 -3.30
C ILE A 33 1.96 -0.26 -3.68
N MET A 34 2.28 -0.03 -4.95
CA MET A 34 3.59 -0.26 -5.55
C MET A 34 4.25 1.06 -5.94
N SER A 35 5.55 1.16 -5.66
CA SER A 35 6.45 2.12 -6.32
C SER A 35 6.35 2.05 -7.87
N LEU A 36 6.68 3.13 -8.56
CA LEU A 36 6.50 3.21 -10.02
C LEU A 36 7.35 2.19 -10.79
N ASP A 37 8.56 1.99 -10.29
CA ASP A 37 9.64 1.12 -10.77
C ASP A 37 9.55 -0.30 -10.20
N PHE A 38 8.52 -0.64 -9.42
CA PHE A 38 8.38 -1.95 -8.74
C PHE A 38 8.68 -3.18 -9.61
N LYS A 39 8.36 -3.14 -10.91
CA LYS A 39 8.61 -4.26 -11.85
C LYS A 39 10.08 -4.43 -12.24
N GLU A 40 10.90 -3.41 -12.02
CA GLU A 40 12.32 -3.35 -12.38
C GLU A 40 13.22 -3.68 -11.18
N ILE A 41 12.65 -3.80 -9.97
CA ILE A 41 13.38 -4.08 -8.73
C ILE A 41 13.45 -5.59 -8.50
N GLU A 42 14.67 -6.15 -8.47
CA GLU A 42 14.90 -7.57 -8.23
C GLU A 42 14.53 -7.99 -6.79
N THR A 43 14.88 -7.15 -5.81
CA THR A 43 14.60 -7.38 -4.38
C THR A 43 13.89 -6.17 -3.76
N PRO A 44 12.55 -6.06 -3.90
CA PRO A 44 11.80 -4.93 -3.39
C PRO A 44 11.63 -4.99 -1.87
N TYR A 45 11.58 -3.82 -1.23
CA TYR A 45 11.11 -3.72 0.14
C TYR A 45 9.61 -4.00 0.20
N VAL A 46 9.19 -4.79 1.19
CA VAL A 46 7.78 -5.15 1.39
C VAL A 46 7.34 -4.77 2.79
N ARG A 47 6.23 -4.05 2.89
CA ARG A 47 5.52 -3.77 4.13
C ARG A 47 4.17 -4.47 4.11
N ILE A 48 3.90 -5.30 5.11
CA ILE A 48 2.57 -5.83 5.38
C ILE A 48 1.89 -4.90 6.39
N HIS A 49 0.74 -4.34 6.02
CA HIS A 49 -0.02 -3.37 6.80
C HIS A 49 -1.47 -3.84 6.93
N SER A 50 -1.85 -4.26 8.14
CA SER A 50 -3.25 -4.53 8.45
C SER A 50 -4.01 -3.22 8.57
N GLU A 51 -5.11 -3.09 7.83
CA GLU A 51 -5.97 -1.91 7.85
C GLU A 51 -6.38 -1.53 9.27
N CYS A 52 -6.22 -0.25 9.61
CA CYS A 52 -6.75 0.33 10.83
C CYS A 52 -7.55 1.58 10.51
N LEU A 53 -8.87 1.45 10.33
CA LEU A 53 -9.75 2.58 9.99
C LEU A 53 -9.57 3.78 10.94
N THR A 54 -9.50 3.54 12.24
CA THR A 54 -9.38 4.61 13.23
C THR A 54 -8.01 5.29 13.19
N GLY A 55 -6.93 4.54 12.96
CA GLY A 55 -5.59 5.09 12.80
C GLY A 55 -5.42 5.76 11.45
N ASP A 56 -5.46 4.98 10.38
CA ASP A 56 -5.07 5.32 9.01
C ASP A 56 -5.97 6.35 8.32
N THR A 57 -7.22 6.48 8.77
CA THR A 57 -8.20 7.39 8.15
C THR A 57 -8.69 8.47 9.10
N LEU A 58 -8.96 8.13 10.37
CA LEU A 58 -9.51 9.08 11.34
C LEU A 58 -8.45 9.75 12.23
N GLY A 59 -7.17 9.38 12.10
CA GLY A 59 -6.08 10.00 12.87
C GLY A 59 -6.14 9.75 14.37
N SER A 60 -6.67 8.60 14.79
CA SER A 60 -6.71 8.19 16.20
C SER A 60 -5.33 8.25 16.85
N LEU A 61 -5.24 8.93 17.99
CA LEU A 61 -4.01 9.00 18.80
C LEU A 61 -3.81 7.77 19.71
N LYS A 62 -4.70 6.78 19.66
CA LYS A 62 -4.61 5.56 20.48
C LYS A 62 -3.65 4.51 19.91
N CYS A 63 -3.34 4.61 18.61
CA CYS A 63 -2.38 3.75 17.92
C CYS A 63 -1.51 4.60 17.01
N ASP A 64 -0.46 4.00 16.47
CA ASP A 64 0.50 4.64 15.57
C ASP A 64 0.35 4.17 14.11
N CYS A 65 -0.74 3.46 13.76
CA CYS A 65 -0.96 2.88 12.43
C CYS A 65 -0.81 3.91 11.30
N GLN A 66 -1.35 5.12 11.48
CA GLN A 66 -1.16 6.22 10.52
C GLN A 66 0.31 6.53 10.29
N ASN A 67 1.09 6.70 11.36
CA ASN A 67 2.51 7.03 11.27
C ASN A 67 3.30 5.89 10.62
N GLN A 68 2.92 4.64 10.88
CA GLN A 68 3.53 3.48 10.26
C GLN A 68 3.25 3.42 8.75
N LEU A 69 2.00 3.65 8.33
CA LEU A 69 1.62 3.68 6.91
C LEU A 69 2.28 4.86 6.19
N ASP A 70 2.26 6.04 6.80
CA ASP A 70 2.90 7.26 6.29
C ASP A 70 4.42 7.05 6.08
N LEU A 71 5.08 6.43 7.04
CA LEU A 71 6.50 6.10 6.96
C LEU A 71 6.77 5.11 5.83
N ALA A 72 5.98 4.04 5.74
CA ALA A 72 6.12 3.04 4.69
C ALA A 72 5.94 3.65 3.30
N MET A 73 4.91 4.49 3.09
CA MET A 73 4.66 5.16 1.82
C MET A 73 5.81 6.08 1.41
N ARG A 74 6.35 6.89 2.34
CA ARG A 74 7.52 7.73 2.08
C ARG A 74 8.77 6.90 1.76
N PHE A 75 8.95 5.78 2.46
CA PHE A 75 10.08 4.89 2.27
C PHE A 75 10.05 4.25 0.89
N ILE A 76 8.95 3.60 0.50
CA ILE A 76 8.84 2.94 -0.81
C ILE A 76 8.77 3.93 -1.98
N ALA A 77 8.39 5.19 -1.74
CA ALA A 77 8.48 6.24 -2.76
C ALA A 77 9.93 6.60 -3.14
N LYS A 78 10.88 6.42 -2.20
CA LYS A 78 12.29 6.75 -2.37
C LYS A 78 13.13 5.53 -2.74
N GLU A 79 12.93 4.43 -2.03
CA GLU A 79 13.75 3.23 -2.12
C GLU A 79 13.13 2.14 -3.02
N GLY A 80 11.90 2.37 -3.50
CA GLY A 80 11.13 1.36 -4.21
C GLY A 80 10.54 0.32 -3.25
N GLY A 81 9.56 -0.43 -3.74
CA GLY A 81 8.89 -1.47 -2.96
C GLY A 81 7.37 -1.52 -3.10
N LEU A 82 6.75 -2.22 -2.15
CA LEU A 82 5.35 -2.61 -2.09
C LEU A 82 4.80 -2.54 -0.65
N ILE A 83 3.59 -2.03 -0.51
CA ILE A 83 2.77 -2.14 0.71
C ILE A 83 1.55 -3.01 0.37
N ILE A 84 1.24 -3.98 1.22
CA ILE A 84 0.01 -4.80 1.16
C ILE A 84 -0.70 -4.71 2.50
#